data_AF-A0A250FPN3-F1
#
_entry.id   AF-A0A250FPN3-F1
#
_cell.length_a   1.000
_cell.length_b   1.000
_cell.length_c   1.000
_cell.angle_alpha   90.00
_cell.angle_beta   90.00
_cell.angle_gamma   90.00
#
_symmetry.space_group_name_H-M   'P 1'
#
loop_
_entity.id
_entity.type
_entity.pdbx_description
1 polymer ?
#
loop_
_entity_poly.entity_id
_entity_poly.type
_entity_poly.pdbx_seq_one_letter_code
_entity_poly.pdbx_strand_id
1 'polypeptide(L)' 'MGVGNRRAILIIFEISNKMLFMKKLSVGKKDKPLADEFINMMLPYKNCVKTIICDNGTEFSDFKRVQKKLDLQFS' A
#
# COMPACT_ATOMS: atom_id res chain seq x y z
N MET A 1 -25.48 -4.65 -13.47
CA MET A 1 -24.30 -5.44 -13.02
C MET A 1 -23.09 -5.01 -13.86
N GLY A 2 -22.23 -4.14 -13.34
CA GLY A 2 -21.15 -3.50 -14.12
C GLY A 2 -19.95 -4.41 -14.35
N VAL A 3 -19.55 -4.57 -15.61
CA VAL A 3 -18.51 -5.48 -16.10
C VAL A 3 -17.11 -5.08 -15.59
N GLY A 4 -16.68 -5.73 -14.50
CA GLY A 4 -15.49 -6.58 -14.49
C GLY A 4 -14.08 -6.04 -14.79
N ASN A 5 -13.84 -4.75 -15.02
CA ASN A 5 -12.48 -4.25 -15.33
C ASN A 5 -12.06 -3.05 -14.48
N ARG A 6 -11.90 -3.27 -13.17
CA ARG A 6 -11.32 -2.26 -12.27
C ARG A 6 -9.81 -2.28 -12.39
N ARG A 7 -9.28 -1.64 -13.43
CA ARG A 7 -7.84 -1.34 -13.54
C ARG A 7 -7.49 -0.36 -12.42
N ALA A 8 -6.56 -0.73 -11.55
CA ALA A 8 -6.08 0.11 -10.46
C ALA A 8 -4.55 0.09 -10.43
N ILE A 9 -3.95 1.17 -9.97
CA ILE A 9 -2.50 1.31 -9.80
C ILE A 9 -2.28 1.71 -8.35
N LEU A 10 -1.45 0.96 -7.64
CA LEU A 10 -0.89 1.37 -6.35
C LEU A 10 0.28 2.30 -6.65
N ILE A 11 0.23 3.49 -6.07
CA ILE A 11 1.29 4.49 -6.15
C ILE A 11 1.79 4.73 -4.73
N ILE A 12 3.10 4.64 -4.53
CA ILE A 12 3.76 4.95 -3.26
C ILE A 12 4.82 6.01 -3.57
N PHE A 13 4.70 7.15 -2.91
CA PHE A 13 5.66 8.24 -3.02
C PHE A 13 6.44 8.37 -1.71
N GLU A 14 7.74 8.16 -1.77
CA GLU A 14 8.65 8.39 -0.65
C GLU A 14 9.20 9.82 -0.74
N ILE A 15 8.98 10.60 0.31
CA ILE A 15 9.16 12.05 0.29
C ILE A 15 10.64 12.46 0.37
N SER A 16 11.44 11.76 1.17
CA SER A 16 12.81 12.18 1.53
C SER A 16 13.76 12.09 0.34
N ASN A 17 13.69 10.97 -0.40
CA ASN A 17 14.52 10.69 -1.57
C ASN A 17 13.76 10.89 -2.88
N LYS A 18 12.49 11.34 -2.82
CA LYS A 18 11.62 11.56 -3.99
C LYS A 18 11.46 10.31 -4.85
N MET A 19 11.41 9.13 -4.23
CA MET A 19 11.23 7.86 -4.93
C MET A 19 9.76 7.61 -5.23
N LEU A 20 9.47 7.20 -6.46
CA LEU A 20 8.12 6.83 -6.90
C LEU A 20 8.08 5.34 -7.22
N PHE A 21 7.25 4.60 -6.50
CA PHE A 21 6.94 3.21 -6.80
C PHE A 21 5.52 3.11 -7.35
N MET A 22 5.37 2.39 -8.46
CA MET A 22 4.06 2.18 -9.10
C MET A 22 3.88 0.72 -9.44
N LYS A 23 2.73 0.16 -9.09
CA LYS A 23 2.37 -1.20 -9.47
C LYS A 23 0.93 -1.29 -9.93
N LYS A 24 0.73 -1.85 -11.12
CA LYS A 24 -0.60 -2.17 -11.64
C LYS A 24 -1.18 -3.34 -10.85
N LEU A 25 -2.39 -3.16 -10.32
CA LEU A 25 -3.11 -4.17 -9.56
C LEU A 25 -3.92 -5.06 -10.52
N SER A 26 -3.67 -6.36 -10.46
CA SER A 26 -4.34 -7.36 -11.31
C SER A 26 -5.82 -7.55 -10.94
N VAL A 27 -6.19 -7.32 -9.68
CA VAL A 27 -7.52 -7.57 -9.12
C VAL A 27 -8.29 -6.30 -8.74
N GLY A 28 -7.77 -5.13 -9.10
CA GLY A 28 -8.35 -3.82 -8.82
C GLY A 28 -8.18 -3.34 -7.37
N LYS A 29 -8.99 -2.34 -6.98
CA LYS A 29 -9.00 -1.74 -5.64
C LYS A 29 -9.74 -2.64 -4.64
N LYS A 30 -9.10 -3.72 -4.20
CA LYS A 30 -9.58 -4.59 -3.10
C LYS A 30 -8.58 -4.54 -1.96
N ASP A 31 -9.09 -4.49 -0.73
CA ASP A 31 -8.32 -4.11 0.46
C ASP A 31 -7.20 -5.10 0.78
N LYS A 32 -7.52 -6.41 0.83
CA LYS A 32 -6.51 -7.45 1.14
C LYS A 32 -5.39 -7.53 0.08
N PRO A 33 -5.70 -7.67 -1.23
CA PRO A 33 -4.66 -7.68 -2.26
C PRO A 33 -3.81 -6.41 -2.29
N LEU A 34 -4.42 -5.25 -2.01
CA LEU A 34 -3.69 -3.98 -1.94
C LEU A 34 -2.68 -3.98 -0.81
N ALA A 35 -3.09 -4.40 0.39
CA ALA A 35 -2.20 -4.49 1.54
C ALA A 35 -1.05 -5.48 1.34
N ASP A 36 -1.31 -6.66 0.74
CA ASP A 36 -0.25 -7.63 0.42
C ASP A 36 0.74 -7.05 -0.58
N GLU A 37 0.26 -6.35 -1.60
CA GLU A 37 1.11 -5.71 -2.61
C GLU A 37 1.97 -4.60 -2.01
N PHE A 38 1.38 -3.75 -1.17
CA PHE A 38 2.09 -2.71 -0.45
C PHE A 38 3.17 -3.31 0.46
N ILE A 39 2.85 -4.34 1.26
CA ILE A 39 3.82 -5.03 2.13
C ILE A 39 4.97 -5.57 1.30
N ASN A 40 4.69 -6.29 0.20
CA ASN A 40 5.74 -6.88 -0.63
C ASN A 40 6.67 -5.82 -1.23
N MET A 41 6.12 -4.68 -1.68
CA MET A 41 6.92 -3.57 -2.20
C MET A 41 7.76 -2.89 -1.12
N MET A 42 7.23 -2.75 0.09
CA MET A 42 7.88 -2.00 1.18
C MET A 42 8.73 -2.88 2.11
N LEU A 43 8.64 -4.20 2.03
CA LEU A 43 9.39 -5.13 2.89
C LEU A 43 10.91 -4.91 2.84
N PRO A 44 11.55 -4.65 1.67
CA PRO A 44 12.98 -4.33 1.61
C PRO A 44 13.32 -3.01 2.31
N TYR A 45 12.35 -2.10 2.42
CA TYR A 45 12.49 -0.76 2.99
C TYR A 45 11.94 -0.64 4.41
N LYS A 46 11.52 -1.74 5.05
CA LYS A 46 10.79 -1.72 6.33
C LYS A 46 11.52 -0.92 7.44
N ASN A 47 12.84 -0.98 7.48
CA ASN A 47 13.67 -0.28 8.47
C ASN A 47 13.82 1.24 8.18
N CYS A 48 13.36 1.70 7.02
CA CYS A 48 13.45 3.08 6.56
C CYS A 48 12.08 3.77 6.57
N VAL A 49 10.97 3.01 6.63
CA VAL A 49 9.62 3.56 6.65
C VAL A 49 9.32 4.11 8.05
N LYS A 50 9.21 5.44 8.16
CA LYS A 50 8.89 6.13 9.42
C LYS A 50 7.40 6.40 9.59
N THR A 51 6.75 6.82 8.51
CA THR A 51 5.35 7.25 8.52
C THR A 51 4.74 6.92 7.18
N ILE A 52 3.50 6.43 7.20
CA ILE A 52 2.69 6.20 6.01
C ILE A 52 1.49 7.12 6.09
N ILE A 53 1.29 7.92 5.06
CA ILE A 53 0.10 8.75 4.88
C ILE A 53 -0.65 8.15 3.69
N CYS A 54 -1.92 7.80 3.89
CA CYS A 54 -2.80 7.31 2.84
C CYS A 54 -3.99 8.26 2.73
N ASP A 55 -4.52 8.46 1.53
CA ASP A 55 -5.86 9.03 1.41
C ASP A 55 -6.86 8.06 2.06
N ASN A 56 -7.86 8.56 2.79
CA ASN A 56 -8.77 7.78 3.65
C ASN A 56 -9.77 6.91 2.86
N GLY A 57 -9.32 6.23 1.81
CA GLY A 57 -10.06 5.20 1.14
C GLY A 57 -10.30 4.01 2.07
N THR A 58 -11.49 3.38 1.97
CA THR A 58 -11.79 2.13 2.68
C THR A 58 -10.84 0.99 2.29
N GLU A 59 -10.11 1.15 1.19
CA GLU A 59 -9.13 0.22 0.66
C GLU A 59 -7.96 -0.08 1.60
N PHE A 60 -7.73 0.76 2.61
CA PHE A 60 -6.68 0.58 3.62
C PHE A 60 -7.22 0.21 5.01
N SER A 61 -8.47 -0.25 5.12
CA SER A 61 -9.08 -0.63 6.40
C SER A 61 -8.32 -1.76 7.15
N ASP A 62 -7.53 -2.57 6.44
CA ASP A 62 -6.66 -3.62 7.02
C ASP A 62 -5.22 -3.14 7.27
N PHE A 63 -5.01 -1.83 7.48
CA PHE A 63 -3.69 -1.26 7.73
C PHE A 63 -3.00 -1.87 8.96
N LYS A 64 -3.77 -2.36 9.95
CA LYS A 64 -3.24 -3.12 11.09
C LYS A 64 -2.36 -4.31 10.69
N ARG A 65 -2.70 -4.99 9.59
CA ARG A 65 -1.89 -6.08 9.04
C ARG A 65 -0.58 -5.58 8.45
N VAL A 66 -0.62 -4.44 7.74
CA VAL A 66 0.57 -3.77 7.20
C VAL A 66 1.52 -3.34 8.32
N GLN A 67 0.98 -2.70 9.37
CA GLN A 67 1.73 -2.28 10.54
C GLN A 67 2.50 -3.46 11.17
N LYS A 68 1.81 -4.57 11.43
CA LYS A 68 2.43 -5.77 12.02
C LYS A 68 3.49 -6.40 11.11
N LYS A 69 3.28 -6.39 9.79
CA LYS A 69 4.20 -7.03 8.84
C LYS A 69 5.44 -6.20 8.52
N LEU A 70 5.32 -4.88 8.56
CA LEU A 70 6.43 -3.94 8.36
C LEU A 70 7.09 -3.49 9.67
N ASP A 71 6.61 -3.99 10.82
CA ASP A 71 7.10 -3.64 12.15
C ASP A 71 7.09 -2.12 12.42
N LEU A 72 5.99 -1.48 11.97
CA LEU A 72 5.84 -0.03 12.10
C LEU A 72 5.32 0.32 13.49
N GLN A 73 6.13 1.02 14.26
CA GLN A 73 5.74 1.65 15.52
C GLN A 73 5.09 3.00 15.19
N PHE A 74 3.82 3.19 15.58
CA PHE A 74 3.21 4.51 15.54
C PHE A 74 3.39 5.17 16.91
N SER A 75 4.02 6.35 16.93
CA SER A 75 3.96 7.29 18.04
C SER A 75 2.72 8.16 17.93
#